data_AF-A0A1M5PNY4-F1
#
_entry.id   AF-A0A1M5PNY4-F1
#
_cell.length_a   1.000
_cell.length_b   1.000
_cell.length_c   1.000
_cell.angle_alpha   90.00
_cell.angle_beta   90.00
_cell.angle_gamma   90.00
#
_symmetry.space_group_name_H-M   'P 1'
#
loop_
_entity.id
_entity.type
_entity.pdbx_description
1 polymer ?
#
loop_
_entity_poly.entity_id
_entity_poly.type
_entity_poly.pdbx_seq_one_letter_code
_entity_poly.pdbx_strand_id
1 'polypeptide(L)'
;MSDVVKAEPRNSQEWLGQYLDEEGVVADVLKRVQADAEGMKRWLDPVSWHLPLLKMGGGRIDPDAPGHAGCLMFAGMSIRNFYGMWHASNPHTAKDDGDNLVIEDGIITDPRHPDNFSARVIERVKSTLADLVPA
;
A
#
# COMPACT_ATOMS: atom_id res chain seq x y z
N MET A 1 -30.82 -1.28 23.11
CA MET A 1 -30.36 -1.97 21.90
C MET A 1 -28.87 -1.71 21.78
N SER A 2 -28.06 -2.61 22.32
CA SER A 2 -26.61 -2.52 22.32
C SER A 2 -26.10 -3.91 22.01
N ASP A 3 -26.35 -4.35 20.78
CA ASP A 3 -25.84 -5.62 20.27
C ASP A 3 -24.41 -5.43 19.81
N VAL A 4 -23.53 -5.69 20.76
CA VAL A 4 -22.32 -6.51 20.62
C VAL A 4 -21.88 -6.70 19.18
N VAL A 5 -21.03 -5.77 18.72
CA VAL A 5 -20.09 -6.01 17.62
C VAL A 5 -19.36 -7.29 17.97
N LYS A 6 -19.73 -8.40 17.31
CA LYS A 6 -19.04 -9.68 17.39
C LYS A 6 -17.59 -9.39 17.06
N ALA A 7 -16.75 -9.54 18.07
CA ALA A 7 -15.35 -9.17 18.04
C ALA A 7 -14.62 -9.91 16.92
N GLU A 8 -14.34 -9.20 15.82
CA GLU A 8 -13.23 -9.56 14.96
C GLU A 8 -11.96 -9.57 15.83
N PRO A 9 -11.06 -10.54 15.66
CA PRO A 9 -9.85 -10.60 16.46
C PRO A 9 -9.07 -9.29 16.26
N ARG A 10 -8.92 -8.53 17.35
CA ARG A 10 -8.12 -7.29 17.47
C ARG A 10 -6.60 -7.55 17.31
N ASN A 11 -6.22 -8.37 16.33
CA ASN A 11 -4.84 -8.82 16.11
C ASN A 11 -4.14 -8.13 14.93
N SER A 12 -4.66 -7.04 14.38
CA SER A 12 -3.84 -6.12 13.58
C SER A 12 -3.52 -4.90 14.43
N GLN A 13 -2.31 -4.85 15.01
CA GLN A 13 -1.85 -3.81 15.94
C GLN A 13 -1.79 -2.36 15.38
N GLU A 14 -2.35 -2.07 14.20
CA GLU A 14 -2.11 -0.81 13.48
C GLU A 14 -3.36 -0.14 12.87
N TRP A 15 -4.58 -0.60 13.15
CA TRP A 15 -5.76 0.04 12.57
C TRP A 15 -6.25 1.22 13.44
N LEU A 16 -6.24 2.43 12.87
CA LEU A 16 -6.58 3.69 13.55
C LEU A 16 -8.09 3.98 13.66
N GLY A 17 -8.96 3.05 13.25
CA GLY A 17 -10.38 3.06 13.64
C GLY A 17 -11.36 3.72 12.66
N GLN A 18 -11.00 3.96 11.41
CA GLN A 18 -11.95 4.33 10.35
C GLN A 18 -11.60 3.70 9.01
N TYR A 19 -12.62 3.30 8.24
CA TYR A 19 -12.47 2.91 6.85
C TYR A 19 -12.54 4.14 5.98
N LEU A 20 -11.48 4.38 5.23
CA LEU A 20 -11.42 5.42 4.21
C LEU A 20 -11.68 4.77 2.86
N ASP A 21 -12.37 5.51 1.99
CA ASP A 21 -12.43 5.18 0.58
C ASP A 21 -11.07 5.46 -0.10
N GLU A 22 -10.97 5.16 -1.40
CA GLU A 22 -9.69 5.29 -2.11
C GLU A 22 -9.17 6.73 -2.08
N GLU A 23 -10.06 7.73 -2.23
CA GLU A 23 -9.70 9.15 -2.15
C GLU A 23 -9.17 9.53 -0.77
N GLY A 24 -9.84 9.09 0.30
CA GLY A 24 -9.41 9.33 1.67
C GLY A 24 -8.06 8.71 1.98
N VAL A 25 -7.82 7.48 1.52
CA VAL A 25 -6.51 6.82 1.69
C VAL A 25 -5.43 7.56 0.91
N VAL A 26 -5.67 7.91 -0.36
CA VAL A 26 -4.71 8.66 -1.19
C VAL A 26 -4.38 10.01 -0.54
N ALA A 27 -5.38 10.76 -0.07
CA ALA A 27 -5.20 12.04 0.58
C ALA A 27 -4.39 11.95 1.88
N ASP A 28 -4.66 10.94 2.73
CA ASP A 28 -3.92 10.77 3.99
C ASP A 28 -2.47 10.31 3.73
N VAL A 29 -2.24 9.39 2.79
CA VAL A 29 -0.88 8.97 2.39
C VAL A 29 -0.11 10.16 1.81
N LEU A 30 -0.71 10.92 0.88
CA LEU A 30 -0.08 12.12 0.31
C LEU A 30 0.31 13.11 1.40
N LYS A 31 -0.61 13.43 2.32
CA LYS A 31 -0.36 14.34 3.44
C LYS A 31 0.82 13.87 4.30
N ARG A 32 0.90 12.57 4.60
CA ARG A 32 2.01 11.99 5.39
C ARG A 32 3.34 12.07 4.65
N VAL A 33 3.36 11.70 3.36
CA VAL A 33 4.58 11.73 2.54
C VAL A 33 5.07 13.16 2.34
N GLN A 34 4.17 14.12 2.09
CA GLN A 34 4.54 15.53 1.93
C GLN A 34 5.04 16.18 3.22
N ALA A 35 4.62 15.69 4.39
CA ALA A 35 5.12 16.15 5.68
C ALA A 35 6.54 15.64 6.00
N ASP A 36 7.03 14.63 5.26
CA ASP A 36 8.37 14.07 5.40
C ASP A 36 9.18 14.32 4.13
N ALA A 37 10.05 15.33 4.16
CA ALA A 37 10.88 15.69 3.01
C ALA A 37 11.81 14.55 2.55
N GLU A 38 12.22 13.64 3.43
CA GLU A 38 13.00 12.47 3.06
C GLU A 38 12.12 11.35 2.50
N GLY A 39 10.97 11.13 3.12
CA GLY A 39 9.92 10.24 2.62
C GLY A 39 9.48 10.60 1.20
N MET A 40 9.29 11.89 0.91
CA MET A 40 8.94 12.38 -0.42
C MET A 40 10.04 12.09 -1.46
N LYS A 41 11.32 12.31 -1.12
CA LYS A 41 12.45 11.95 -2.01
C LYS A 41 12.49 10.46 -2.31
N ARG A 42 12.33 9.63 -1.28
CA ARG A 42 12.30 8.16 -1.42
C ARG A 42 11.10 7.68 -2.24
N TRP A 43 9.94 8.32 -2.09
CA TRP A 43 8.74 7.96 -2.85
C TRP A 43 8.91 8.18 -4.36
N LEU A 44 9.67 9.22 -4.73
CA LEU A 44 9.97 9.56 -6.12
C LEU A 44 11.21 8.86 -6.67
N ASP A 45 12.07 8.30 -5.83
CA ASP A 45 13.26 7.57 -6.26
C ASP A 45 12.90 6.13 -6.66
N PRO A 46 13.10 5.73 -7.93
CA PRO A 46 12.85 4.36 -8.36
C PRO A 46 13.57 3.31 -7.51
N VAL A 47 14.78 3.59 -7.00
CA VAL A 47 15.56 2.61 -6.24
C VAL A 47 14.89 2.21 -4.92
N SER A 48 14.06 3.08 -4.34
CA SER A 48 13.31 2.78 -3.11
C SER A 48 12.27 1.68 -3.31
N TRP A 49 11.80 1.46 -4.55
CA TRP A 49 10.72 0.51 -4.86
C TRP A 49 11.21 -0.87 -5.29
N HIS A 50 12.51 -1.03 -5.57
CA HIS A 50 13.06 -2.24 -6.13
C HIS A 50 13.98 -2.97 -5.14
N LEU A 51 14.05 -4.29 -5.27
CA LEU A 51 15.02 -5.11 -4.54
C LEU A 51 16.44 -4.61 -4.83
N PRO A 52 17.27 -4.35 -3.80
CA PRO A 52 18.67 -3.97 -4.00
C PRO A 52 19.56 -5.14 -4.46
N LEU A 53 18.98 -6.18 -5.09
CA LEU A 53 19.64 -7.47 -5.35
C LEU A 53 20.14 -7.65 -6.80
N LEU A 54 20.01 -6.63 -7.66
CA LEU A 54 20.21 -6.80 -9.11
C LEU A 54 21.37 -6.00 -9.67
N LYS A 55 22.59 -6.30 -9.21
CA LYS A 55 23.72 -6.38 -10.15
C LYS A 55 23.76 -7.80 -10.71
N MET A 56 23.55 -7.91 -12.03
CA MET A 56 23.58 -9.11 -12.86
C MET A 56 24.06 -10.41 -12.17
N GLY A 57 23.11 -11.26 -11.74
CA GLY A 57 23.32 -12.70 -11.61
C GLY A 57 23.83 -13.26 -10.27
N GLY A 58 23.94 -12.47 -9.20
CA GLY A 58 24.68 -12.91 -7.99
C GLY A 58 23.90 -13.13 -6.70
N GLY A 59 22.61 -12.79 -6.60
CA GLY A 59 21.83 -12.92 -5.34
C GLY A 59 22.39 -12.15 -4.14
N ARG A 60 23.35 -11.24 -4.35
CA ARG A 60 23.98 -10.40 -3.33
C ARG A 60 23.40 -8.99 -3.41
N ILE A 61 23.20 -8.38 -2.24
CA ILE A 61 22.86 -6.96 -2.12
C ILE A 61 23.94 -6.16 -2.83
N ASP A 62 23.56 -5.28 -3.75
CA ASP A 62 24.49 -4.37 -4.42
C ASP A 62 25.12 -3.46 -3.36
N PRO A 63 26.44 -3.57 -3.11
CA PRO A 63 27.11 -2.77 -2.09
C PRO A 63 27.12 -1.28 -2.41
N ASP A 64 26.89 -0.90 -3.68
CA ASP A 64 26.83 0.48 -4.13
C ASP A 64 25.39 1.04 -4.09
N ALA A 65 24.39 0.22 -3.71
CA ALA A 65 23.02 0.69 -3.60
C ALA A 65 22.91 1.74 -2.47
N PRO A 66 22.13 2.82 -2.70
CA PRO A 66 21.83 3.77 -1.64
C PRO A 66 21.20 3.08 -0.43
N GLY A 67 21.44 3.60 0.79
CA GLY A 67 20.92 3.01 2.03
C GLY A 67 19.40 2.92 2.10
N HIS A 68 18.67 3.67 1.25
CA HIS A 68 17.21 3.63 1.12
C HIS A 68 16.70 2.70 0.02
N ALA A 69 17.57 1.97 -0.67
CA ALA A 69 17.15 1.04 -1.71
C ALA A 69 16.20 -0.03 -1.15
N GLY A 70 15.09 -0.26 -1.85
CA GLY A 70 14.06 -1.22 -1.46
C GLY A 70 13.25 -0.85 -0.21
N CYS A 71 13.44 0.33 0.40
CA CYS A 71 12.75 0.69 1.63
C CYS A 71 11.22 0.81 1.48
N LEU A 72 10.71 1.00 0.27
CA LEU A 72 9.28 1.11 -0.05
C LEU A 72 8.68 -0.15 -0.68
N MET A 73 9.46 -1.24 -0.83
CA MET A 73 8.95 -2.50 -1.40
C MET A 73 7.72 -3.06 -0.67
N PHE A 74 7.63 -2.82 0.64
CA PHE A 74 6.53 -3.28 1.47
C PHE A 74 5.48 -2.20 1.74
N ALA A 75 5.55 -1.04 1.09
CA ALA A 75 4.61 0.06 1.29
C ALA A 75 3.14 -0.38 1.08
N GLY A 76 2.89 -1.27 0.10
CA GLY A 76 1.56 -1.82 -0.11
C GLY A 76 1.04 -2.60 1.10
N MET A 77 1.88 -3.42 1.71
CA MET A 77 1.54 -4.15 2.94
C MET A 77 1.26 -3.19 4.09
N SER A 78 2.10 -2.17 4.28
CA SER A 78 1.89 -1.15 5.29
C SER A 78 0.55 -0.42 5.09
N ILE A 79 0.22 -0.03 3.86
CA ILE A 79 -1.07 0.59 3.52
C ILE A 79 -2.23 -0.33 3.86
N ARG A 80 -2.19 -1.60 3.43
CA ARG A 80 -3.27 -2.55 3.70
C ARG A 80 -3.52 -2.75 5.19
N ASN A 81 -2.45 -2.87 5.97
CA ASN A 81 -2.54 -3.09 7.41
C ASN A 81 -3.03 -1.84 8.15
N PHE A 82 -2.44 -0.68 7.83
CA PHE A 82 -2.75 0.58 8.49
C PHE A 82 -4.20 1.02 8.27
N TYR A 83 -4.73 0.81 7.06
CA TYR A 83 -6.12 1.18 6.70
C TYR A 83 -7.12 0.02 6.86
N GLY A 84 -6.72 -1.11 7.46
CA GLY A 84 -7.62 -2.23 7.75
C GLY A 84 -8.25 -2.83 6.49
N MET A 85 -7.52 -2.86 5.36
CA MET A 85 -8.05 -3.35 4.08
C MET A 85 -8.39 -4.84 4.08
N TRP A 86 -7.78 -5.60 5.00
CA TRP A 86 -8.07 -7.03 5.18
C TRP A 86 -9.23 -7.33 6.13
N HIS A 87 -9.82 -6.30 6.77
CA HIS A 87 -10.91 -6.50 7.72
C HIS A 87 -12.18 -6.90 6.97
N ALA A 88 -12.92 -7.90 7.46
CA ALA A 88 -14.14 -8.35 6.77
C ALA A 88 -15.23 -7.28 6.80
N SER A 89 -15.15 -6.35 7.75
CA SER A 89 -16.05 -5.23 7.90
C SER A 89 -15.68 -4.01 7.04
N ASN A 90 -14.57 -4.03 6.30
CA ASN A 90 -14.19 -2.93 5.42
C ASN A 90 -15.11 -2.89 4.18
N PRO A 91 -15.89 -1.81 3.96
CA PRO A 91 -16.86 -1.76 2.87
C PRO A 91 -16.23 -1.46 1.50
N HIS A 92 -14.94 -1.11 1.47
CA HIS A 92 -14.24 -0.68 0.25
C HIS A 92 -13.37 -1.79 -0.36
N THR A 93 -13.18 -2.89 0.36
CA THR A 93 -12.33 -4.01 -0.07
C THR A 93 -13.05 -5.36 0.03
N ALA A 94 -12.57 -6.33 -0.74
CA ALA A 94 -13.12 -7.69 -0.82
C ALA A 94 -11.96 -8.68 -0.84
N LYS A 95 -12.02 -9.73 -0.02
CA LYS A 95 -10.85 -10.55 0.32
C LYS A 95 -10.94 -12.00 -0.15
N ASP A 96 -12.17 -12.51 -0.32
CA ASP A 96 -12.41 -13.91 -0.60
C ASP A 96 -13.15 -14.08 -1.93
N ASP A 97 -12.94 -15.21 -2.59
CA ASP A 97 -13.64 -15.59 -3.84
C ASP A 97 -15.17 -15.59 -3.68
N GLY A 98 -15.66 -15.70 -2.43
CA GLY A 98 -17.08 -15.58 -2.06
C GLY A 98 -17.67 -14.17 -2.21
N ASP A 99 -16.84 -13.13 -2.35
CA ASP A 99 -17.26 -11.75 -2.57
C ASP A 99 -17.50 -11.42 -4.06
N ASN A 100 -17.54 -12.45 -4.91
CA ASN A 100 -17.57 -12.35 -6.37
C ASN A 100 -16.42 -11.48 -6.89
N LEU A 101 -15.19 -11.83 -6.52
CA LEU A 101 -14.00 -11.19 -7.05
C LEU A 101 -13.87 -11.45 -8.55
N VAL A 102 -13.47 -10.43 -9.30
CA VAL A 102 -13.04 -10.59 -10.70
C VAL A 102 -11.69 -11.31 -10.73
N ILE A 103 -11.67 -12.46 -11.40
CA ILE A 103 -10.48 -13.29 -11.61
C ILE A 103 -10.32 -13.52 -13.11
N GLU A 104 -9.16 -13.15 -13.65
CA GLU A 104 -8.79 -13.30 -15.06
C GLU A 104 -7.53 -14.16 -15.13
N ASP A 105 -7.57 -15.25 -15.91
CA ASP A 105 -6.45 -16.20 -16.08
C ASP A 105 -5.84 -16.73 -14.76
N GLY A 106 -6.68 -16.90 -13.73
CA GLY A 106 -6.26 -17.36 -12.41
C GLY A 106 -5.61 -16.27 -11.53
N ILE A 107 -5.66 -15.01 -11.96
CA ILE A 107 -5.14 -13.85 -11.25
C ILE A 107 -6.32 -13.00 -10.77
N ILE A 108 -6.32 -12.60 -9.49
CA ILE A 108 -7.33 -11.69 -8.95
C ILE A 108 -7.07 -10.28 -9.51
N THR A 109 -7.92 -9.82 -10.43
CA THR A 109 -7.85 -8.48 -11.04
C THR A 109 -8.86 -7.51 -10.44
N ASP A 110 -9.72 -7.98 -9.52
CA ASP A 110 -10.72 -7.15 -8.87
C ASP A 110 -10.10 -5.92 -8.19
N PRO A 111 -10.57 -4.71 -8.50
CA PRO A 111 -10.03 -3.49 -7.89
C PRO A 111 -10.27 -3.42 -6.38
N ARG A 112 -11.26 -4.13 -5.84
CA ARG A 112 -11.57 -4.18 -4.42
C ARG A 112 -10.63 -5.11 -3.66
N HIS A 113 -9.88 -5.98 -4.35
CA HIS A 113 -8.91 -6.82 -3.67
C HIS A 113 -7.85 -5.94 -2.98
N PRO A 114 -7.51 -6.14 -1.69
CA PRO A 114 -6.62 -5.26 -0.93
C PRO A 114 -5.26 -5.03 -1.59
N ASP A 115 -4.69 -6.05 -2.23
CA ASP A 115 -3.43 -5.88 -2.98
C ASP A 115 -3.60 -4.91 -4.15
N ASN A 116 -4.67 -5.06 -4.94
CA ASN A 116 -4.97 -4.20 -6.08
C ASN A 116 -5.35 -2.78 -5.65
N PHE A 117 -6.12 -2.64 -4.56
CA PHE A 117 -6.48 -1.36 -3.98
C PHE A 117 -5.24 -0.60 -3.52
N SER A 118 -4.37 -1.23 -2.72
CA SER A 118 -3.15 -0.59 -2.23
C SER A 118 -2.16 -0.26 -3.35
N ALA A 119 -2.08 -1.08 -4.40
CA ALA A 119 -1.28 -0.77 -5.59
C ALA A 119 -1.78 0.50 -6.30
N ARG A 120 -3.10 0.64 -6.50
CA ARG A 120 -3.67 1.88 -7.08
C ARG A 120 -3.40 3.10 -6.23
N VAL A 121 -3.54 3.00 -4.90
CA VAL A 121 -3.19 4.07 -3.97
C VAL A 121 -1.73 4.51 -4.19
N ILE A 122 -0.79 3.56 -4.23
CA ILE A 122 0.64 3.86 -4.45
C ILE A 122 0.85 4.59 -5.77
N GLU A 123 0.29 4.08 -6.87
CA GLU A 123 0.46 4.69 -8.19
C GLU A 123 -0.14 6.10 -8.26
N ARG A 124 -1.31 6.31 -7.65
CA ARG A 124 -1.93 7.64 -7.57
C ARG A 124 -1.10 8.63 -6.74
N VAL A 125 -0.56 8.17 -5.61
CA VAL A 125 0.35 8.99 -4.77
C VAL A 125 1.62 9.33 -5.55
N LYS A 126 2.24 8.36 -6.23
CA LYS A 126 3.44 8.58 -7.06
C LYS A 126 3.17 9.60 -8.16
N SER A 127 2.09 9.44 -8.92
CA SER A 127 1.70 10.38 -9.99
C SER A 127 1.50 11.79 -9.44
N THR A 128 0.75 11.92 -8.34
CA THR A 128 0.45 13.22 -7.74
C THR A 128 1.72 13.90 -7.21
N LEU A 129 2.64 13.16 -6.60
CA LEU A 129 3.91 13.73 -6.13
C LEU A 129 4.83 14.13 -7.28
N ALA A 130 4.84 13.37 -8.37
CA ALA A 130 5.64 13.69 -9.56
C ALA A 130 5.19 15.02 -10.19
N ASP A 131 3.87 15.29 -10.22
CA ASP A 131 3.32 16.55 -10.73
C ASP A 131 3.69 17.78 -9.86
N LEU A 132 4.02 17.57 -8.58
CA LEU A 132 4.37 18.64 -7.64
C LEU A 132 5.87 19.00 -7.67
N VAL A 133 6.72 18.13 -8.21
CA VAL A 133 8.17 18.37 -8.29
C VAL A 133 8.54 18.70 -9.74
N PRO A 134 8.92 19.96 -10.05
CA PRO A 134 9.36 20.31 -11.39
C PRO A 134 10.61 19.50 -11.77
N ALA A 135 10.63 19.01 -13.01
CA ALA A 135 11.72 18.23 -13.60
C ALA A 135 13.05 18.99 -13.67
#